data_AF-A0A535N8H4-F1
#
_entry.id   AF-A0A535N8H4-F1
#
_cell.length_a   1.000
_cell.length_b   1.000
_cell.length_c   1.000
_cell.angle_alpha   90.00
_cell.angle_beta   90.00
_cell.angle_gamma   90.00
#
_symmetry.space_group_name_H-M   'P 1'
#
loop_
_entity.id
_entity.type
_entity.pdbx_description
1 polymer ?
#
loop_
_entity_poly.entity_id
_entity_poly.type
_entity_poly.pdbx_seq_one_letter_code
_entity_poly.pdbx_strand_id
1 'polypeptide(L)'
;MTHFPAELALSACLDPSDSHRALRAELFLPGGLELAHAYENLTTPAELRARYDARRAHRVAAGLPYVPTNEGLLRSAELGMPPMAGGAIGIDRVLMVARGETRVGAGMLFAREGHTISRSPQATGCGASCGNCTCKAGSRV
;
A
#
# COMPACT_ATOMS: atom_id res chain seq x y z
N MET A 1 2.18 2.75 8.63
CA MET A 1 2.39 1.36 9.08
C MET A 1 3.76 0.90 8.59
N THR A 2 4.52 0.16 9.38
CA THR A 2 5.88 -0.31 9.03
C THR A 2 6.04 -1.79 9.40
N HIS A 3 7.09 -2.42 8.86
CA HIS A 3 7.46 -3.82 9.11
C HIS A 3 6.37 -4.82 8.72
N PHE A 4 6.11 -4.92 7.42
CA PHE A 4 5.08 -5.80 6.86
C PHE A 4 5.50 -7.28 6.91
N PRO A 5 4.55 -8.23 6.93
CA PRO A 5 4.87 -9.65 6.78
C PRO A 5 5.68 -9.92 5.51
N ALA A 6 6.72 -10.75 5.63
CA ALA A 6 7.64 -11.06 4.54
C ALA A 6 6.94 -11.57 3.27
N GLU A 7 5.89 -12.40 3.45
CA GLU A 7 5.08 -12.96 2.37
C GLU A 7 4.38 -11.90 1.51
N LEU A 8 4.12 -10.72 2.09
CA LEU A 8 3.49 -9.60 1.40
C LEU A 8 4.51 -8.62 0.82
N ALA A 9 5.81 -8.89 0.94
CA ALA A 9 6.88 -7.93 0.68
C ALA A 9 7.91 -8.47 -0.33
N LEU A 10 7.42 -8.88 -1.50
CA LEU A 10 8.19 -9.57 -2.55
C LEU A 10 9.58 -8.96 -2.82
N SER A 11 9.63 -7.65 -3.06
CA SER A 11 10.85 -6.94 -3.45
C SER A 11 11.56 -6.23 -2.29
N ALA A 12 11.13 -6.44 -1.04
CA ALA A 12 11.71 -5.78 0.12
C ALA A 12 12.72 -6.68 0.84
N CYS A 13 13.77 -6.07 1.39
CA CYS A 13 14.67 -6.73 2.33
C CYS A 13 13.89 -7.23 3.55
N LEU A 14 14.30 -8.38 4.10
CA LEU A 14 13.82 -8.83 5.40
C LEU A 14 14.38 -7.95 6.51
N ASP A 15 13.64 -7.84 7.60
CA ASP A 15 14.14 -7.20 8.81
C ASP A 15 15.26 -8.07 9.43
N PRO A 16 16.48 -7.53 9.66
CA PRO A 16 17.58 -8.28 10.27
C PRO A 16 17.27 -8.82 11.66
N SER A 17 16.30 -8.23 12.38
CA SER A 17 15.88 -8.63 13.71
C SER A 17 14.73 -9.65 13.73
N ASP A 18 13.95 -9.74 12.65
CA ASP A 18 12.82 -10.66 12.50
C ASP A 18 12.57 -11.02 11.03
N SER A 19 13.03 -12.21 10.62
CA SER A 19 12.87 -12.68 9.23
C SER A 19 11.42 -12.89 8.78
N HIS A 20 10.44 -12.90 9.69
CA HIS A 20 9.02 -12.93 9.32
C HIS A 20 8.50 -11.55 8.88
N ARG A 21 9.30 -10.50 9.05
CA ARG A 21 9.00 -9.13 8.66
C ARG A 21 9.94 -8.65 7.57
N ALA A 22 9.48 -7.65 6.83
CA ALA A 22 10.25 -6.97 5.81
C ALA A 22 10.29 -5.47 6.07
N LEU A 23 11.39 -4.85 5.64
CA LEU A 23 11.66 -3.41 5.72
C LEU A 23 10.82 -2.65 4.68
N ARG A 24 9.49 -2.72 4.84
CA ARG A 24 8.46 -2.06 4.04
C ARG A 24 7.61 -1.16 4.93
N ALA A 25 7.20 -0.03 4.40
CA ALA A 25 6.34 0.94 5.03
C ALA A 25 5.25 1.41 4.06
N GLU A 26 4.09 1.73 4.62
CA GLU A 26 2.96 2.32 3.90
C GLU A 26 2.38 3.47 4.72
N LEU A 27 2.11 4.58 4.05
CA LEU A 27 1.50 5.77 4.64
C LEU A 27 0.00 5.74 4.42
N PHE A 28 -0.76 5.71 5.50
CA PHE A 28 -2.21 5.74 5.49
C PHE A 28 -2.74 6.98 6.20
N LEU A 29 -3.81 7.56 5.67
CA LEU A 29 -4.62 8.55 6.36
C LEU A 29 -5.74 7.89 7.18
N PRO A 30 -6.34 8.63 8.14
CA PRO A 30 -7.56 8.19 8.81
C PRO A 30 -8.62 7.75 7.81
N GLY A 31 -9.29 6.63 8.11
CA GLY A 31 -10.23 6.00 7.19
C GLY A 31 -9.60 4.99 6.21
N GLY A 32 -8.29 4.71 6.33
CA GLY A 32 -7.64 3.61 5.60
C GLY A 32 -7.19 3.94 4.18
N LEU A 33 -7.10 5.23 3.82
CA LEU A 33 -6.62 5.64 2.51
C LEU A 33 -5.08 5.61 2.45
N GLU A 34 -4.51 4.72 1.65
CA GLU A 34 -3.07 4.66 1.36
C GLU A 34 -2.64 5.82 0.44
N LEU A 35 -1.62 6.57 0.83
CA LEU A 35 -1.01 7.63 0.01
C LEU A 35 0.32 7.25 -0.62
N ALA A 36 1.12 6.44 0.08
CA ALA A 36 2.47 6.12 -0.36
C ALA A 36 2.90 4.76 0.20
N HIS A 37 3.84 4.13 -0.50
CA HIS A 37 4.57 2.98 -0.01
C HIS A 37 6.07 3.19 -0.21
N ALA A 38 6.88 2.57 0.64
CA ALA A 38 8.33 2.57 0.55
C ALA A 38 8.90 1.26 1.10
N TYR A 39 10.09 0.88 0.65
CA TYR A 39 10.80 -0.30 1.16
C TYR A 39 12.30 -0.23 0.85
N GLU A 40 13.10 -0.95 1.64
CA GLU A 40 14.49 -1.26 1.27
C GLU A 40 14.48 -2.36 0.19
N ASN A 41 15.12 -2.11 -0.94
CA ASN A 41 15.06 -3.02 -2.09
C ASN A 41 15.93 -4.25 -1.86
N LEU A 42 15.35 -5.41 -2.13
CA LEU A 42 16.09 -6.66 -2.22
C LEU A 42 17.00 -6.64 -3.45
N THR A 43 18.32 -6.66 -3.23
CA THR A 43 19.34 -6.66 -4.29
C THR A 43 20.00 -8.02 -4.49
N THR A 44 19.68 -9.02 -3.68
CA THR A 44 20.21 -10.40 -3.82
C THR A 44 19.52 -11.12 -4.99
N PRO A 45 20.24 -11.45 -6.10
CA PRO A 45 19.60 -11.99 -7.31
C PRO A 45 18.94 -13.35 -7.08
N ALA A 46 19.61 -14.24 -6.35
CA ALA A 46 19.12 -15.58 -6.07
C ALA A 46 17.82 -15.55 -5.23
N GLU A 47 17.77 -14.67 -4.24
CA GLU A 47 16.59 -14.50 -3.40
C GLU A 47 15.43 -13.88 -4.19
N LEU A 48 15.71 -12.85 -4.99
CA LEU A 48 14.71 -12.21 -5.84
C LEU A 48 14.10 -13.20 -6.85
N ARG A 49 14.93 -14.06 -7.46
CA ARG A 49 14.49 -15.16 -8.34
C ARG A 49 13.56 -16.12 -7.59
N ALA A 50 14.03 -16.64 -6.45
CA ALA A 50 13.26 -17.61 -5.66
C ALA A 50 11.88 -17.06 -5.26
N ARG A 51 11.81 -15.78 -4.85
CA ARG A 51 10.56 -15.12 -4.52
C ARG A 51 9.63 -14.95 -5.74
N TYR A 52 10.17 -14.60 -6.91
CA TYR A 52 9.38 -14.55 -8.14
C TYR A 52 8.81 -15.91 -8.54
N ASP A 53 9.60 -16.97 -8.43
CA ASP A 53 9.16 -18.33 -8.75
C ASP A 53 8.07 -18.81 -7.79
N ALA A 54 8.23 -18.55 -6.49
CA ALA A 54 7.20 -18.86 -5.49
C ALA A 54 5.89 -18.09 -5.77
N ARG A 55 5.98 -16.79 -6.08
CA ARG A 55 4.82 -15.98 -6.45
C ARG A 55 4.15 -16.48 -7.72
N ARG A 56 4.93 -16.91 -8.71
CA ARG A 56 4.43 -17.48 -9.97
C ARG A 56 3.67 -18.77 -9.72
N ALA A 57 4.24 -19.69 -8.95
CA ALA A 57 3.58 -20.94 -8.57
C ALA A 57 2.23 -20.69 -7.87
N HIS A 58 2.20 -19.75 -6.92
CA HIS A 58 0.96 -19.34 -6.26
C HIS A 58 -0.09 -18.79 -7.24
N ARG A 59 0.33 -17.95 -8.21
CA ARG A 59 -0.59 -17.40 -9.22
C ARG A 59 -1.18 -18.48 -10.12
N VAL A 60 -0.35 -19.44 -10.57
CA VAL A 60 -0.81 -20.57 -11.39
C VAL A 60 -1.81 -21.43 -10.62
N ALA A 61 -1.51 -21.76 -9.36
CA ALA A 61 -2.43 -22.50 -8.50
C ALA A 61 -3.76 -21.77 -8.28
N ALA A 62 -3.74 -20.43 -8.26
CA ALA A 62 -4.93 -19.59 -8.15
C ALA A 62 -5.67 -19.33 -9.49
N GLY A 63 -5.25 -19.94 -10.61
CA GLY A 63 -5.84 -19.71 -11.93
C GLY A 63 -5.64 -18.29 -12.47
N LEU A 64 -4.68 -17.54 -11.93
CA LEU A 64 -4.40 -16.16 -12.36
C LEU A 64 -3.48 -16.13 -13.57
N PRO A 65 -3.53 -15.04 -14.39
CA PRO A 65 -2.67 -14.90 -15.56
C PRO A 65 -1.19 -15.03 -15.22
N TYR A 66 -0.45 -15.67 -16.12
CA TYR A 66 1.00 -15.77 -16.05
C TYR A 66 1.63 -14.38 -16.03
N VAL A 67 2.60 -14.19 -15.13
CA VAL A 67 3.43 -12.97 -15.08
C VAL A 67 4.88 -13.41 -15.25
N PRO A 68 5.58 -12.93 -16.31
CA PRO A 68 6.99 -13.26 -16.51
C PRO A 68 7.86 -12.65 -15.42
N THR A 69 9.00 -13.27 -15.16
CA THR A 69 10.02 -12.65 -14.32
C THR A 69 10.68 -11.50 -15.05
N ASN A 70 11.02 -10.44 -14.31
CA ASN A 70 11.81 -9.35 -14.85
C ASN A 70 13.29 -9.75 -14.91
N GLU A 71 13.70 -10.37 -16.03
CA GLU A 71 15.09 -10.77 -16.26
C GLU A 71 16.05 -9.59 -16.29
N GLY A 72 15.59 -8.41 -16.71
CA GLY A 72 16.40 -7.19 -16.69
C GLY A 72 16.78 -6.78 -15.26
N LEU A 73 15.82 -6.81 -14.33
CA LEU A 73 16.07 -6.50 -12.93
C LEU A 73 17.02 -7.51 -12.28
N LEU A 74 16.87 -8.80 -12.56
CA LEU A 74 17.77 -9.83 -12.04
C LEU A 74 19.19 -9.66 -12.56
N ARG A 75 19.34 -9.38 -13.85
CA ARG A 75 20.65 -9.06 -14.43
C ARG A 75 21.25 -7.81 -13.79
N SER A 76 20.46 -6.77 -13.54
CA SER A 76 20.94 -5.58 -12.82
C SER A 76 21.42 -5.93 -11.42
N ALA A 77 20.69 -6.78 -10.70
CA ALA A 77 21.09 -7.25 -9.38
C ALA A 77 22.40 -8.05 -9.43
N GLU A 78 22.59 -8.92 -10.43
CA GLU A 78 23.83 -9.69 -10.66
C GLU A 78 25.04 -8.79 -10.95
N LEU A 79 24.82 -7.64 -11.60
CA LEU A 79 25.86 -6.64 -11.87
C LEU A 79 26.24 -5.81 -10.63
N GLY A 80 25.56 -6.00 -9.50
CA GLY A 80 25.89 -5.35 -8.23
C GLY A 80 25.06 -4.10 -7.96
N MET A 81 23.74 -4.26 -7.78
CA MET A 81 22.90 -3.17 -7.27
C MET A 81 23.33 -2.77 -5.85
N PRO A 82 23.60 -1.48 -5.58
CA PRO A 82 23.96 -1.01 -4.25
C PRO A 82 22.77 -1.12 -3.28
N PRO A 83 23.02 -1.11 -1.95
CA PRO A 83 21.95 -0.95 -0.97
C PRO A 83 21.13 0.31 -1.27
N MET A 84 19.82 0.15 -1.44
CA MET A 84 18.94 1.24 -1.88
C MET A 84 17.52 1.06 -1.35
N ALA A 85 16.85 2.17 -1.07
CA ALA A 85 15.42 2.18 -0.77
C ALA A 85 14.64 2.84 -1.91
N GLY A 86 13.42 2.39 -2.12
CA GLY A 86 12.49 2.93 -3.12
C GLY A 86 11.14 3.19 -2.51
N GLY A 87 10.36 4.06 -3.14
CA GLY A 87 8.98 4.30 -2.75
C GLY A 87 8.21 5.03 -3.84
N ALA A 88 6.89 5.02 -3.72
CA ALA A 88 6.00 5.74 -4.62
C ALA A 88 4.90 6.44 -3.83
N ILE A 89 4.41 7.53 -4.41
CA ILE A 89 3.31 8.32 -3.87
C ILE A 89 2.19 8.41 -4.92
N GLY A 90 0.95 8.20 -4.48
CA GLY A 90 -0.23 8.34 -5.34
C GLY A 90 -0.62 9.80 -5.49
N ILE A 91 -0.07 10.49 -6.50
CA ILE A 91 -0.32 11.93 -6.75
C ILE A 91 -1.82 12.23 -6.83
N ASP A 92 -2.61 11.41 -7.52
CA ASP A 92 -4.07 11.63 -7.62
C ASP A 92 -4.77 11.61 -6.26
N ARG A 93 -4.33 10.71 -5.37
CA ARG A 93 -4.87 10.61 -4.00
C ARG A 93 -4.41 11.80 -3.16
N VAL A 94 -3.17 12.25 -3.33
CA VAL A 94 -2.67 13.47 -2.68
C VAL A 94 -3.48 14.68 -3.12
N LEU A 95 -3.72 14.85 -4.42
CA LEU A 95 -4.53 15.96 -4.95
C LEU A 95 -5.98 15.87 -4.47
N MET A 96 -6.58 14.67 -4.48
CA MET A 96 -7.92 14.45 -3.93
C MET A 96 -8.00 14.91 -2.47
N VAL A 97 -7.07 14.47 -1.62
CA VAL A 97 -7.07 14.83 -0.19
C VAL A 97 -6.79 16.32 0.01
N ALA A 98 -5.83 16.89 -0.72
CA ALA A 98 -5.49 18.30 -0.64
C ALA A 98 -6.67 19.21 -1.02
N ARG A 99 -7.56 18.73 -1.89
CA ARG A 99 -8.81 19.41 -2.28
C ARG A 99 -9.99 19.10 -1.35
N GLY A 100 -9.82 18.26 -0.32
CA GLY A 100 -10.89 17.83 0.57
C GLY A 100 -11.88 16.83 -0.04
N GLU A 101 -11.56 16.27 -1.19
CA GLU A 101 -12.45 15.47 -2.02
C GLU A 101 -12.49 13.99 -1.59
N THR A 102 -13.45 13.26 -2.14
CA THR A 102 -13.64 11.81 -1.89
C THR A 102 -13.55 10.95 -3.15
N ARG A 103 -13.39 11.62 -4.29
CA ARG A 103 -13.27 10.99 -5.61
C ARG A 103 -11.88 11.25 -6.14
N VAL A 104 -11.16 10.18 -6.48
CA VAL A 104 -9.79 10.27 -7.02
C VAL A 104 -9.74 11.13 -8.29
N GLY A 105 -10.82 11.11 -9.07
CA GLY A 105 -10.95 11.91 -10.28
C GLY A 105 -11.01 13.42 -10.05
N ALA A 106 -11.22 13.91 -8.82
CA ALA A 106 -11.31 15.33 -8.57
C ALA A 106 -9.97 16.06 -8.85
N GLY A 107 -8.84 15.37 -8.85
CA GLY A 107 -7.54 15.93 -9.25
C GLY A 107 -7.25 15.87 -10.76
N MET A 108 -8.14 15.28 -11.56
CA MET A 108 -7.89 14.96 -12.97
C MET A 108 -8.75 15.83 -13.89
N LEU A 109 -8.20 16.21 -15.04
CA LEU A 109 -8.92 17.00 -16.05
C LEU A 109 -10.06 16.21 -16.71
N PHE A 110 -9.81 14.93 -17.01
CA PHE A 110 -10.78 14.00 -17.60
C PHE A 110 -10.81 12.71 -16.80
N ALA A 111 -11.62 12.70 -15.73
CA ALA A 111 -11.77 11.53 -14.88
C ALA A 111 -12.78 10.53 -15.44
N ARG A 112 -12.52 9.23 -15.27
CA ARG A 112 -13.52 8.19 -15.51
C ARG A 112 -14.65 8.32 -14.48
N GLU A 113 -15.90 8.28 -14.93
CA GLU A 113 -17.05 8.26 -14.04
C GLU A 113 -17.09 7.00 -13.15
N GLY A 114 -17.71 7.11 -11.98
CA GLY A 114 -18.02 5.97 -11.11
C GLY A 114 -16.97 5.50 -10.08
N HIS A 115 -15.85 6.22 -9.86
CA HIS A 115 -14.89 5.87 -8.80
C HIS A 115 -14.98 6.81 -7.59
N THR A 116 -15.77 6.43 -6.57
CA THR A 116 -15.85 7.12 -5.27
C THR A 116 -15.27 6.23 -4.19
N ILE A 117 -14.37 6.77 -3.36
CA ILE A 117 -13.88 6.04 -2.18
C ILE A 117 -14.85 6.33 -1.03
N SER A 118 -15.53 5.29 -0.55
CA SER A 118 -16.41 5.41 0.62
C SER A 118 -15.58 5.85 1.83
N ARG A 119 -15.89 7.00 2.45
CA ARG A 119 -15.32 7.34 3.75
C ARG A 119 -15.89 6.37 4.80
N SER A 120 -15.08 5.89 5.74
CA SER A 120 -15.65 5.46 7.02
C SER A 120 -16.29 6.69 7.68
N PRO A 121 -17.34 6.53 8.50
CA PRO A 121 -17.96 7.66 9.17
C PRO A 121 -16.87 8.38 9.97
N GLN A 122 -16.53 9.60 9.56
CA GLN A 122 -15.75 10.49 10.41
C GLN A 122 -16.58 10.64 11.67
N ALA A 123 -16.00 10.33 12.82
CA ALA A 123 -16.57 10.74 14.10
C ALA A 123 -16.75 12.25 13.99
N THR A 124 -18.00 12.67 13.77
CA THR A 124 -18.38 14.07 13.76
C THR A 124 -17.97 14.61 15.11
N GLY A 125 -16.87 15.37 15.13
CA GLY A 125 -16.45 16.13 16.28
C GLY A 125 -17.66 16.92 16.74
N CYS A 126 -18.09 16.63 17.96
CA CYS A 126 -19.14 17.37 18.64
C CYS A 126 -18.74 18.84 18.61
N GLY A 127 -19.44 19.63 17.79
CA GLY A 127 -19.32 21.08 17.83
C GLY A 127 -19.66 21.53 19.24
N ALA A 128 -18.73 22.23 19.88
CA ALA A 128 -18.89 22.79 21.21
C ALA A 128 -19.92 23.94 21.18
N SER A 129 -21.21 23.62 21.05
CA SER A 129 -22.33 24.53 21.26
C SER A 129 -23.67 23.78 21.26
N CYS A 130 -23.79 22.71 22.04
CA CYS A 130 -25.12 22.18 22.35
C CYS A 130 -25.19 21.82 23.82
N GLY A 131 -25.65 22.79 24.62
CA GLY A 131 -26.17 22.50 25.94
C GLY A 131 -27.37 21.57 25.78
N ASN A 132 -27.25 20.37 26.34
CA ASN A 132 -28.34 19.40 26.56
C ASN A 132 -28.65 18.35 25.46
N CYS A 133 -27.63 17.71 24.87
CA CYS A 133 -27.83 16.50 24.04
C CYS A 133 -27.62 15.21 24.84
N THR A 134 -28.70 14.47 25.07
CA THR A 134 -28.68 13.10 25.60
C THR A 134 -28.37 12.12 24.47
N CYS A 135 -27.11 11.66 24.39
CA CYS A 135 -26.71 10.62 23.44
C CYS A 135 -27.28 9.26 23.87
N LYS A 136 -28.43 8.87 23.31
CA LYS A 136 -28.89 7.47 23.37
C LYS A 136 -27.96 6.61 22.52
N ALA A 137 -27.20 5.74 23.17
CA ALA A 137 -26.45 4.67 22.53
C ALA A 137 -27.42 3.69 21.85
N GLY A 138 -27.37 3.64 20.51
CA GLY A 138 -28.04 2.59 19.73
C GLY A 138 -27.26 1.28 19.83
N SER A 139 -27.94 0.23 20.28
CA SER A 139 -27.45 -1.14 20.47
C SER A 139 -27.01 -1.79 19.15
N ARG A 140 -25.86 -2.49 19.17
CA ARG A 140 -25.46 -3.45 18.15
C ARG A 140 -26.03 -4.84 18.48
N VAL A 141 -26.44 -5.56 17.43
CA VAL A 141 -26.10 -6.97 17.25
C VAL A 141 -25.34 -7.06 15.94
#